data_AF-A0A1G8MW08-F1
#
_entry.id   AF-A0A1G8MW08-F1
#
_cell.length_a   1.000
_cell.length_b   1.000
_cell.length_c   1.000
_cell.angle_alpha   90.00
_cell.angle_beta   90.00
_cell.angle_gamma   90.00
#
_symmetry.space_group_name_H-M   'P 1'
#
loop_
_entity.id
_entity.type
_entity.pdbx_description
1 polymer ?
#
loop_
_entity_poly.entity_id
_entity_poly.type
_entity_poly.pdbx_seq_one_letter_code
_entity_poly.pdbx_strand_id
1 'polypeptide(L)'
;MVDHDDGVFEGVADDNREGVAIGFTLDSASMMNLVERFENEGEFENEEAADDLHLHLTAVNHYENQGDYEKVVQHMEEGFNDLLNHQQENELISEEAYDILAAQADTLVEKQP
;
A
#
# COMPACT_ATOMS: atom_id res chain seq x y z
N MET A 1 9.37 3.60 43.27
CA MET A 1 8.54 4.52 42.46
C MET A 1 8.40 3.85 41.10
N VAL A 2 7.24 3.22 40.94
CA VAL A 2 6.52 2.78 39.72
C VAL A 2 7.30 2.07 38.60
N ASP A 3 6.82 0.85 38.38
CA ASP A 3 7.12 -0.22 37.41
C ASP A 3 6.66 0.02 35.95
N HIS A 4 7.37 -0.62 35.00
CA HIS A 4 6.88 -1.42 33.86
C HIS A 4 8.12 -1.91 33.08
N ASP A 5 8.52 -3.18 33.05
CA ASP A 5 7.84 -4.44 32.71
C ASP A 5 7.44 -4.54 31.23
N ASP A 6 8.17 -5.43 30.57
CA ASP A 6 7.90 -6.28 29.41
C ASP A 6 7.25 -5.75 28.12
N GLY A 7 7.94 -6.09 27.04
CA GLY A 7 7.48 -5.96 25.67
C GLY A 7 8.52 -6.48 24.69
N VAL A 8 8.99 -7.71 24.89
CA VAL A 8 9.64 -8.48 23.82
C VAL A 8 8.62 -8.58 22.67
N PHE A 9 8.82 -7.79 21.62
CA PHE A 9 8.10 -8.00 20.37
C PHE A 9 8.81 -9.12 19.60
N GLU A 10 8.55 -10.35 20.04
CA GLU A 10 8.77 -11.55 19.26
C GLU A 10 7.66 -11.64 18.21
N GLY A 11 7.78 -10.79 17.19
CA GLY A 11 7.01 -10.91 15.96
C GLY A 11 7.85 -11.66 14.95
N VAL A 12 7.84 -13.00 15.07
CA VAL A 12 8.14 -13.98 14.01
C VAL A 12 8.99 -13.46 12.84
N ALA A 13 10.31 -13.58 13.00
CA ALA A 13 11.17 -13.82 11.87
C ALA A 13 10.79 -15.20 11.29
N ASP A 14 9.77 -15.25 10.45
CA ASP A 14 9.55 -16.43 9.60
C ASP A 14 10.54 -16.33 8.44
N ASP A 15 11.52 -17.21 8.52
CA ASP A 15 12.48 -17.57 7.50
C ASP A 15 11.80 -17.74 6.12
N ASN A 16 11.96 -16.74 5.25
CA ASN A 16 12.18 -16.97 3.83
C ASN A 16 13.18 -15.96 3.29
N ARG A 17 14.45 -16.23 3.60
CA ARG A 17 15.58 -15.82 2.75
C ARG A 17 15.39 -16.44 1.36
N GLU A 18 14.81 -15.68 0.45
CA GLU A 18 15.07 -15.80 -0.99
C GLU A 18 15.41 -14.40 -1.50
N GLY A 19 16.70 -14.05 -1.45
CA GLY A 19 17.26 -12.92 -2.20
C GLY A 19 16.85 -11.52 -1.75
N VAL A 20 17.80 -10.78 -1.16
CA VAL A 20 17.81 -9.32 -1.28
C VAL A 20 17.96 -8.97 -2.77
N ALA A 21 16.84 -8.95 -3.48
CA ALA A 21 16.66 -8.13 -4.64
C ALA A 21 16.27 -6.75 -4.10
N ILE A 22 17.26 -5.87 -3.96
CA ILE A 22 17.01 -4.45 -4.22
C ILE A 22 16.64 -4.39 -5.70
N GLY A 23 15.37 -4.66 -6.01
CA GLY A 23 14.93 -5.09 -7.33
C GLY A 23 13.44 -5.42 -7.40
N PHE A 24 12.61 -4.40 -7.14
CA PHE A 24 11.35 -4.18 -7.88
C PHE A 24 10.38 -5.37 -7.97
N THR A 25 10.11 -6.07 -6.86
CA THR A 25 8.83 -6.78 -6.78
C THR A 25 7.76 -5.71 -6.65
N LEU A 26 6.77 -5.74 -7.55
CA LEU A 26 5.62 -4.87 -7.42
C LEU A 26 4.58 -5.71 -6.71
N ASP A 27 4.36 -5.37 -5.46
CA ASP A 27 3.42 -5.98 -4.56
C ASP A 27 2.72 -4.86 -3.78
N SER A 28 1.63 -5.20 -3.12
CA SER A 28 0.85 -4.26 -2.31
C SER A 28 1.70 -3.57 -1.23
N ALA A 29 2.67 -4.26 -0.62
CA ALA A 29 3.57 -3.68 0.37
C ALA A 29 4.49 -2.60 -0.23
N SER A 30 4.95 -2.79 -1.47
CA SER A 30 5.75 -1.79 -2.19
C SER A 30 4.93 -0.54 -2.52
N MET A 31 3.64 -0.70 -2.84
CA MET A 31 2.71 0.43 -3.01
C MET A 31 2.46 1.17 -1.69
N MET A 32 2.37 0.48 -0.56
CA MET A 32 2.25 1.11 0.76
C MET A 32 3.43 2.04 1.06
N ASN A 33 4.66 1.56 0.81
CA ASN A 33 5.88 2.38 0.94
C ASN A 33 5.87 3.60 0.02
N LEU A 34 5.24 3.49 -1.16
CA LEU A 34 5.13 4.60 -2.10
C LEU A 34 4.13 5.67 -1.61
N VAL A 35 3.01 5.26 -1.02
CA VAL A 35 2.06 6.18 -0.37
C VAL A 35 2.72 6.92 0.78
N GLU A 36 3.41 6.22 1.67
CA GLU A 36 4.17 6.86 2.77
C GLU A 36 5.21 7.86 2.25
N ARG A 37 5.88 7.52 1.14
CA ARG A 37 6.85 8.43 0.52
C ARG A 37 6.17 9.70 0.00
N PHE A 38 5.04 9.58 -0.69
CA PHE A 38 4.29 10.72 -1.21
C PHE A 38 3.71 11.60 -0.10
N GLU A 39 3.31 11.01 1.02
CA GLU A 39 2.95 11.75 2.22
C GLU A 39 4.12 12.60 2.74
N ASN A 40 5.32 12.00 2.84
CA ASN A 40 6.52 12.72 3.26
C ASN A 40 6.97 13.79 2.25
N GLU A 41 6.66 13.61 0.97
CA GLU A 41 6.96 14.56 -0.11
C GLU A 41 5.92 15.70 -0.18
N GLY A 42 4.80 15.58 0.55
CA GLY A 42 3.74 16.60 0.58
C GLY A 42 2.83 16.56 -0.65
N GLU A 43 2.73 15.39 -1.29
CA GLU A 43 1.86 15.17 -2.46
C GLU A 43 0.38 14.99 -2.09
N PHE A 44 0.08 14.94 -0.80
CA PHE A 44 -1.28 14.90 -0.26
C PHE A 44 -1.60 16.19 0.50
N GLU A 45 -2.84 16.67 0.37
CA GLU A 45 -3.31 17.87 1.08
C GLU A 45 -3.47 17.65 2.59
N ASN A 46 -3.67 16.40 3.02
CA ASN A 46 -3.82 16.02 4.41
C ASN A 46 -3.41 14.55 4.66
N GLU A 47 -3.13 14.25 5.93
CA GLU A 47 -2.77 12.90 6.40
C GLU A 47 -3.91 11.89 6.14
N GLU A 48 -5.17 12.32 6.23
CA GLU A 48 -6.35 11.45 6.01
C GLU A 48 -6.40 10.86 4.59
N ALA A 49 -6.00 11.63 3.57
CA ALA A 49 -5.92 11.14 2.19
C ALA A 49 -4.87 10.03 2.01
N ALA A 50 -3.72 10.16 2.67
CA ALA A 50 -2.69 9.12 2.66
C ALA A 50 -3.12 7.89 3.47
N ASP A 51 -3.71 8.11 4.66
CA ASP A 51 -4.21 7.06 5.55
C ASP A 51 -5.29 6.19 4.88
N ASP A 52 -6.21 6.79 4.13
CA ASP A 52 -7.26 6.06 3.41
C ASP A 52 -6.67 5.10 2.37
N LEU A 53 -5.68 5.55 1.60
CA LEU A 53 -4.97 4.70 0.63
C LEU A 53 -4.20 3.58 1.33
N HIS A 54 -3.53 3.91 2.43
CA HIS A 54 -2.75 2.95 3.21
C HIS A 54 -3.64 1.87 3.85
N LEU A 55 -4.81 2.24 4.36
CA LEU A 55 -5.79 1.32 4.91
C LEU A 55 -6.32 0.37 3.84
N HIS A 56 -6.63 0.88 2.65
CA HIS A 56 -7.09 0.06 1.54
C HIS A 56 -6.02 -0.93 1.08
N LEU A 57 -4.77 -0.46 0.92
CA LEU A 57 -3.63 -1.31 0.57
C LEU A 57 -3.31 -2.36 1.63
N THR A 58 -3.57 -2.09 2.91
CA THR A 58 -3.46 -3.08 3.98
C THR A 58 -4.41 -4.26 3.76
N ALA A 59 -5.64 -4.00 3.31
CA ALA A 59 -6.60 -5.04 2.97
C ALA A 59 -6.16 -5.84 1.73
N VAL A 60 -5.66 -5.15 0.69
CA VAL A 60 -5.10 -5.79 -0.52
C VAL A 60 -3.93 -6.71 -0.16
N ASN A 61 -2.98 -6.22 0.64
CA ASN A 61 -1.85 -7.00 1.13
C ASN A 61 -2.30 -8.23 1.92
N HIS A 62 -3.34 -8.12 2.72
CA HIS A 62 -3.91 -9.28 3.41
C HIS A 62 -4.45 -10.34 2.44
N TYR A 63 -5.11 -9.95 1.34
CA TYR A 63 -5.59 -10.89 0.32
C TYR A 63 -4.46 -11.49 -0.52
N GLU A 64 -3.48 -10.68 -0.91
CA GLU A 64 -2.29 -11.10 -1.65
C GLU A 64 -1.52 -12.17 -0.87
N ASN A 65 -1.30 -11.95 0.44
CA ASN A 65 -0.65 -12.91 1.32
C ASN A 65 -1.44 -14.22 1.53
N GLN A 66 -2.75 -14.20 1.30
CA GLN A 66 -3.60 -15.41 1.32
C GLN A 66 -3.69 -16.11 -0.04
N GLY A 67 -3.16 -15.51 -1.11
CA GLY A 67 -3.33 -15.97 -2.48
C GLY A 67 -4.74 -15.79 -3.02
N ASP A 68 -5.53 -14.87 -2.43
CA ASP A 68 -6.89 -14.56 -2.87
C ASP A 68 -6.87 -13.49 -3.98
N TYR A 69 -6.30 -13.87 -5.12
CA TYR A 69 -5.99 -12.96 -6.23
C TYR A 69 -7.22 -12.32 -6.88
N GLU A 70 -8.36 -13.00 -6.87
CA GLU A 70 -9.63 -12.44 -7.34
C GLU A 70 -10.02 -11.19 -6.54
N LYS A 71 -9.81 -11.22 -5.22
CA LYS A 71 -10.04 -10.05 -4.37
C LYS A 71 -8.98 -8.98 -4.55
N VAL A 72 -7.73 -9.35 -4.77
CA VAL A 72 -6.67 -8.37 -5.08
C VAL A 72 -7.08 -7.56 -6.31
N VAL A 73 -7.45 -8.24 -7.41
CA VAL A 73 -7.89 -7.58 -8.64
C VAL A 73 -9.12 -6.70 -8.39
N GLN A 74 -10.15 -7.22 -7.74
CA GLN A 74 -11.37 -6.46 -7.44
C GLN A 74 -11.10 -5.20 -6.61
N HIS A 75 -10.32 -5.32 -5.53
CA HIS A 75 -10.01 -4.20 -4.66
C HIS A 75 -9.11 -3.16 -5.36
N MET A 76 -8.29 -3.56 -6.33
CA MET A 76 -7.45 -2.62 -7.08
C MET A 76 -8.21 -1.94 -8.22
N GLU A 77 -8.89 -2.70 -9.08
CA GLU A 77 -9.56 -2.16 -10.28
C GLU A 77 -10.72 -1.21 -9.94
N GLU A 78 -11.55 -1.58 -8.96
CA GLU A 78 -12.73 -0.79 -8.58
C GLU A 78 -12.41 0.06 -7.35
N GLY A 79 -11.99 -0.56 -6.25
CA GLY A 79 -11.88 0.14 -4.97
C GLY A 79 -10.77 1.19 -4.91
N PHE A 80 -9.54 0.81 -5.31
CA PHE A 80 -8.38 1.69 -5.20
C PHE A 80 -8.42 2.80 -6.24
N ASN A 81 -8.78 2.47 -7.49
CA ASN A 81 -8.92 3.47 -8.54
C ASN A 81 -10.05 4.48 -8.25
N ASP A 82 -11.20 4.04 -7.72
CA ASP A 82 -12.26 4.96 -7.32
C ASP A 82 -11.82 5.90 -6.20
N LEU A 83 -11.03 5.40 -5.23
CA LEU A 83 -10.46 6.21 -4.16
C LEU A 83 -9.46 7.23 -4.71
N LEU A 84 -8.56 6.84 -5.62
CA LEU A 84 -7.61 7.75 -6.28
C LEU A 84 -8.33 8.83 -7.08
N ASN A 85 -9.35 8.45 -7.86
CA ASN A 85 -10.16 9.39 -8.64
C ASN A 85 -10.84 10.40 -7.71
N HIS A 86 -11.46 9.93 -6.62
CA HIS A 86 -12.08 10.82 -5.64
C HIS A 86 -11.06 11.79 -5.03
N GLN A 87 -9.87 11.31 -4.66
CA GLN A 87 -8.84 12.19 -4.11
C GLN A 87 -8.36 13.22 -5.15
N GLN A 88 -8.17 12.82 -6.41
CA GLN A 88 -7.77 13.72 -7.48
C GLN A 88 -8.85 14.79 -7.77
N GLU A 89 -10.11 14.38 -7.86
CA GLU A 89 -11.24 15.29 -8.11
C GLU A 89 -11.43 16.33 -7.01
N ASN A 90 -11.06 15.99 -5.77
CA ASN A 90 -11.11 16.88 -4.60
C ASN A 90 -9.78 17.58 -4.33
N GLU A 91 -8.82 17.49 -5.26
CA GLU A 91 -7.48 18.09 -5.14
C GLU A 91 -6.70 17.60 -3.90
N LEU A 92 -7.04 16.43 -3.33
CA LEU A 92 -6.42 15.87 -2.12
C LEU A 92 -5.07 15.18 -2.39
N ILE A 93 -4.79 14.89 -3.64
CA ILE A 93 -3.55 14.27 -4.13
C ILE A 93 -3.08 15.05 -5.36
N SER A 94 -1.77 15.17 -5.52
CA SER A 94 -1.17 15.75 -6.72
C SER A 94 -1.43 14.88 -7.97
N GLU A 95 -1.40 15.52 -9.14
CA GLU A 95 -1.51 14.81 -10.42
C GLU A 95 -0.37 13.79 -10.60
N GLU A 96 0.84 14.12 -10.16
CA GLU A 96 2.01 13.22 -10.25
C GLU A 96 1.84 11.97 -9.38
N ALA A 97 1.43 12.13 -8.12
CA ALA A 97 1.21 11.00 -7.23
C ALA A 97 0.02 10.14 -7.69
N TYR A 98 -1.05 10.75 -8.19
CA TYR A 98 -2.18 10.04 -8.80
C TYR A 98 -1.72 9.18 -9.99
N ASP A 99 -1.02 9.77 -10.96
CA ASP A 99 -0.62 9.06 -12.19
C ASP A 99 0.30 7.87 -11.89
N ILE A 100 1.22 8.07 -10.93
CA ILE A 100 2.13 7.00 -10.52
C ILE A 100 1.37 5.89 -9.79
N LEU A 101 0.52 6.22 -8.80
CA LEU A 101 -0.22 5.22 -8.04
C LEU A 101 -1.20 4.43 -8.92
N ALA A 102 -1.88 5.08 -9.86
CA ALA A 102 -2.75 4.44 -10.83
C ALA A 102 -1.97 3.46 -11.73
N ALA A 103 -0.81 3.87 -12.25
CA ALA A 103 0.04 2.98 -13.06
C ALA A 103 0.57 1.78 -12.25
N GLN A 104 0.90 1.97 -10.97
CA GLN A 104 1.28 0.87 -10.09
C GLN A 104 0.09 -0.08 -9.81
N ALA A 105 -1.11 0.46 -9.65
CA ALA A 105 -2.33 -0.34 -9.46
C ALA A 105 -2.59 -1.27 -10.65
N ASP A 106 -2.54 -0.74 -11.88
CA ASP A 106 -2.70 -1.52 -13.11
C ASP A 106 -1.64 -2.62 -13.21
N THR A 107 -0.38 -2.27 -12.93
CA THR A 107 0.73 -3.23 -13.01
C THR A 107 0.60 -4.32 -11.93
N LEU A 108 0.02 -4.02 -10.75
CA LEU A 108 -0.22 -5.01 -9.70
C LEU A 108 -1.29 -6.02 -10.15
N VAL A 109 -2.36 -5.54 -10.79
CA VAL A 109 -3.43 -6.36 -11.37
C VAL A 109 -2.88 -7.29 -12.45
N GLU A 110 -2.07 -6.76 -13.38
CA GLU A 110 -1.47 -7.54 -14.47
C GLU A 110 -0.52 -8.66 -14.00
N LYS A 111 0.03 -8.54 -12.78
CA LYS A 111 0.96 -9.51 -12.20
C LYS A 111 0.28 -10.67 -11.48
N GLN A 112 -1.00 -10.56 -11.16
CA GLN A 112 -1.71 -11.63 -10.47
C GLN A 112 -1.93 -12.83 -11.41
N PRO A 113 -1.81 -14.08 -10.92
CA PRO A 113 -1.82 -15.30 -11.74
C PRO A 113 -3.20 -15.73 -12.24
#